data_AF-A0AAJ6PCP9-F1
#
_entry.id   AF-A0AAJ6PCP9-F1
#
_cell.length_a   1.000
_cell.length_b   1.000
_cell.length_c   1.000
_cell.angle_alpha   90.00
_cell.angle_beta   90.00
_cell.angle_gamma   90.00
#
_symmetry.space_group_name_H-M   'P 1'
#
loop_
_entity.id
_entity.type
_entity.pdbx_description
1 polymer ?
#
loop_
_entity_poly.entity_id
_entity_poly.type
_entity_poly.pdbx_seq_one_letter_code
_entity_poly.pdbx_strand_id
1 'polypeptide(L)'
;MKIDRLQSLKQKLTGVTDLSHIWLFYMDHFADHPEFTELGEPTYNEYLDGVIQKTCEQMFGRVVKITDFLPIYIAEYGLFHSPFQVEGRIGGVIYFEDIKTGLIAVSEDYPPTDAVKYSRFSEMI
;
A
#
# COMPACT_ATOMS: atom_id res chain seq x y z
N MET A 1 -7.33 11.03 -14.06
CA MET A 1 -7.39 10.95 -12.58
C MET A 1 -8.08 12.19 -11.96
N LYS A 2 -8.70 12.10 -10.77
CA LYS A 2 -9.19 13.26 -9.98
C LYS A 2 -8.44 13.35 -8.64
N ILE A 3 -7.45 14.22 -8.53
CA ILE A 3 -6.51 14.25 -7.39
C ILE A 3 -7.19 14.50 -6.04
N ASP A 4 -8.26 15.29 -6.00
CA ASP A 4 -9.04 15.57 -4.78
C ASP A 4 -9.60 14.30 -4.10
N ARG A 5 -9.71 13.18 -4.84
CA ARG A 5 -10.11 11.89 -4.28
C ARG A 5 -9.11 11.32 -3.28
N LEU A 6 -7.88 11.86 -3.21
CA LEU A 6 -6.91 11.47 -2.16
C LEU A 6 -7.44 11.75 -0.76
N GLN A 7 -8.21 12.84 -0.58
CA GLN A 7 -8.88 13.11 0.69
C GLN A 7 -9.91 12.03 1.03
N SER A 8 -10.63 11.54 0.02
CA SER A 8 -11.56 10.40 0.20
C SER A 8 -10.83 9.09 0.51
N LEU A 9 -9.68 8.83 -0.13
CA LEU A 9 -8.86 7.66 0.18
C LEU A 9 -8.35 7.71 1.63
N LYS A 10 -7.86 8.88 2.06
CA LYS A 10 -7.40 9.14 3.43
C LYS A 10 -8.52 8.93 4.46
N GLN A 11 -9.72 9.44 4.20
CA GLN A 11 -10.90 9.20 5.06
C GLN A 11 -11.30 7.71 5.09
N LYS A 12 -11.19 7.00 3.97
CA LYS A 12 -11.48 5.56 3.91
C LYS A 12 -10.51 4.74 4.75
N LEU A 13 -9.22 5.09 4.71
CA LEU A 13 -8.18 4.42 5.51
C LEU A 13 -8.48 4.44 7.01
N THR A 14 -9.05 5.52 7.54
CA THR A 14 -9.33 5.66 8.98
C THR A 14 -10.69 5.09 9.39
N GLY A 15 -11.71 5.17 8.53
CA GLY A 15 -13.09 4.87 8.91
C GLY A 15 -13.68 3.55 8.39
N VAL A 16 -13.16 3.00 7.29
CA VAL A 16 -13.75 1.81 6.67
C VAL A 16 -13.20 0.53 7.32
N THR A 17 -14.07 -0.44 7.58
CA THR A 17 -13.72 -1.75 8.15
C THR A 17 -13.37 -2.78 7.09
N ASP A 18 -14.03 -2.72 5.93
CA ASP A 18 -13.71 -3.57 4.78
C ASP A 18 -12.51 -3.01 4.01
N LEU A 19 -11.35 -3.63 4.22
CA LEU A 19 -10.09 -3.17 3.64
C LEU A 19 -10.06 -3.33 2.11
N SER A 20 -10.81 -4.29 1.56
CA SER A 20 -10.87 -4.49 0.11
C SER A 20 -11.47 -3.27 -0.60
N HIS A 21 -12.49 -2.64 0.00
CA HIS A 21 -13.12 -1.43 -0.54
C HIS A 21 -12.16 -0.23 -0.57
N ILE A 22 -11.21 -0.17 0.36
CA ILE A 22 -10.19 0.89 0.39
C ILE A 22 -9.19 0.66 -0.75
N TRP A 23 -8.74 -0.59 -0.90
CA TRP A 23 -7.80 -0.97 -1.95
C TRP A 23 -8.37 -0.81 -3.35
N LEU A 24 -9.60 -1.28 -3.58
CA LEU A 24 -10.30 -1.12 -4.86
C LEU A 24 -10.51 0.34 -5.20
N PHE A 25 -10.88 1.18 -4.22
CA PHE A 25 -10.99 2.62 -4.45
C PHE A 25 -9.66 3.24 -4.90
N TYR A 26 -8.52 2.77 -4.37
CA TYR A 26 -7.22 3.23 -4.82
C TYR A 26 -6.91 2.77 -6.25
N MET A 27 -7.17 1.50 -6.55
CA MET A 27 -6.96 0.91 -7.88
C MET A 27 -7.80 1.64 -8.96
N ASP A 28 -9.10 1.82 -8.71
CA ASP A 28 -10.06 2.42 -9.64
C ASP A 28 -9.82 3.92 -9.93
N HIS A 29 -9.00 4.59 -9.11
CA HIS A 29 -8.86 6.05 -9.17
C HIS A 29 -7.42 6.55 -9.33
N PHE A 30 -6.42 5.70 -9.07
CA PHE A 30 -5.01 6.14 -9.02
C PHE A 30 -4.03 5.14 -9.64
N ALA A 31 -4.06 3.87 -9.23
CA ALA A 31 -2.93 2.94 -9.46
C ALA A 31 -2.52 2.78 -10.94
N ASP A 32 -3.50 2.79 -11.86
CA ASP A 32 -3.27 2.59 -13.30
C ASP A 32 -3.14 3.91 -14.08
N HIS A 33 -3.09 5.06 -13.40
CA HIS A 33 -2.94 6.36 -14.04
C HIS A 33 -1.47 6.80 -14.04
N PRO A 34 -0.78 6.87 -15.19
CA PRO A 34 0.64 7.28 -15.25
C PRO A 34 0.90 8.64 -14.62
N GLU A 35 -0.02 9.58 -14.88
CA GLU A 35 -0.07 10.92 -14.28
C GLU A 35 -0.11 10.93 -12.74
N PHE A 36 -0.46 9.83 -12.07
CA PHE A 36 -0.37 9.72 -10.61
C PHE A 36 1.05 9.35 -10.16
N THR A 37 1.64 8.34 -10.79
CA THR A 37 3.03 7.91 -10.56
C THR A 37 4.02 9.04 -10.83
N GLU A 38 3.76 9.86 -11.86
CA GLU A 38 4.59 11.01 -12.25
C GLU A 38 4.55 12.18 -11.26
N LEU A 39 3.60 12.21 -10.30
CA LEU A 39 3.56 13.24 -9.25
C LEU A 39 4.63 13.03 -8.16
N GLY A 40 5.12 11.79 -8.06
CA GLY A 40 6.06 11.40 -7.02
C GLY A 40 7.45 11.12 -7.54
N GLU A 41 8.35 10.87 -6.60
CA GLU A 41 9.72 10.47 -6.89
C GLU A 41 10.09 9.20 -6.11
N PRO A 42 10.91 8.31 -6.70
CA PRO A 42 11.41 7.13 -6.00
C PRO A 42 12.10 7.52 -4.70
N THR A 43 11.57 7.08 -3.57
CA THR A 43 12.02 7.54 -2.24
C THR A 43 12.05 6.39 -1.26
N TYR A 44 13.23 6.10 -0.72
CA TYR A 44 13.42 5.09 0.30
C TYR A 44 12.78 5.48 1.63
N ASN A 45 12.20 4.50 2.34
CA ASN A 45 11.63 4.68 3.66
C ASN A 45 11.87 3.44 4.54
N GLU A 46 12.78 3.56 5.51
CA GLU A 46 13.17 2.47 6.44
C GLU A 46 12.00 1.97 7.30
N TYR A 47 11.09 2.86 7.68
CA TYR A 47 9.90 2.49 8.44
C TYR A 47 9.00 1.57 7.61
N LEU A 48 8.75 1.92 6.34
CA LEU A 48 7.93 1.10 5.44
C LEU A 48 8.58 -0.25 5.14
N ASP A 49 9.90 -0.32 4.99
CA ASP A 49 10.62 -1.60 4.88
C ASP A 49 10.28 -2.54 6.05
N GLY A 50 10.41 -2.03 7.28
CA GLY A 50 10.15 -2.81 8.49
C GLY A 50 8.68 -3.20 8.64
N VAL A 51 7.76 -2.28 8.32
CA VAL A 51 6.31 -2.53 8.37
C VAL A 51 5.91 -3.58 7.35
N ILE A 52 6.37 -3.48 6.10
CA ILE A 52 6.02 -4.43 5.04
C ILE A 52 6.53 -5.82 5.40
N GLN A 53 7.79 -5.94 5.82
CA GLN A 53 8.36 -7.21 6.25
C GLN A 53 7.51 -7.84 7.36
N LYS A 54 7.33 -7.14 8.47
CA LYS A 54 6.62 -7.68 9.64
C LYS A 54 5.15 -7.99 9.33
N THR A 55 4.49 -7.13 8.58
CA THR A 55 3.07 -7.32 8.23
C THR A 55 2.89 -8.54 7.33
N CYS A 56 3.75 -8.72 6.33
CA CYS A 56 3.67 -9.89 5.47
C CYS A 56 3.98 -11.18 6.23
N GLU A 57 4.97 -11.17 7.14
CA GLU A 57 5.25 -12.33 8.00
C GLU A 57 4.03 -12.71 8.85
N GLN A 58 3.33 -11.72 9.39
CA GLN A 58 2.09 -11.93 10.14
C GLN A 58 0.96 -12.44 9.24
N MET A 59 0.78 -11.88 8.04
CA MET A 59 -0.24 -12.31 7.07
C MET A 59 -0.08 -13.77 6.65
N PHE A 60 1.16 -14.22 6.49
CA PHE A 60 1.48 -15.57 6.00
C PHE A 60 1.90 -16.54 7.11
N GLY A 61 2.01 -16.08 8.36
CA GLY A 61 2.34 -16.89 9.53
C GLY A 61 3.77 -17.46 9.54
N ARG A 62 4.69 -16.88 8.77
CA ARG A 62 6.09 -17.33 8.66
C ARG A 62 6.99 -16.21 8.15
N VAL A 63 8.31 -16.40 8.27
CA VAL A 63 9.29 -15.54 7.60
C VAL A 63 9.07 -15.62 6.09
N VAL A 64 9.02 -14.45 5.44
CA VAL A 64 8.85 -14.30 4.00
C VAL A 64 9.93 -13.39 3.43
N LYS A 65 10.25 -13.58 2.16
CA LYS A 65 11.18 -12.70 1.43
C LYS A 65 10.40 -11.62 0.69
N ILE A 66 10.71 -10.37 0.99
CA ILE A 66 10.25 -9.20 0.24
C ILE A 66 11.27 -8.88 -0.86
N THR A 67 10.79 -8.65 -2.08
CA THR A 67 11.61 -8.18 -3.22
C THR A 67 10.89 -7.06 -3.97
N ASP A 68 11.61 -6.38 -4.84
CA ASP A 68 11.05 -5.42 -5.80
C ASP A 68 10.20 -4.33 -5.14
N PHE A 69 10.59 -3.89 -3.95
CA PHE A 69 9.98 -2.75 -3.27
C PHE A 69 10.43 -1.45 -3.95
N LEU A 70 9.49 -0.79 -4.61
CA LEU A 70 9.73 0.40 -5.43
C LEU A 70 8.90 1.60 -4.92
N PRO A 71 9.25 2.15 -3.74
CA PRO A 71 8.47 3.19 -3.11
C PRO A 71 8.54 4.51 -3.87
N ILE A 72 7.37 5.10 -4.08
CA ILE A 72 7.19 6.41 -4.68
C ILE A 72 6.55 7.33 -3.64
N TYR A 73 7.15 8.49 -3.44
CA TYR A 73 6.67 9.50 -2.51
C TYR A 73 6.12 10.71 -3.26
N ILE A 74 4.90 11.11 -2.92
CA ILE A 74 4.26 12.31 -3.43
C ILE A 74 4.22 13.34 -2.29
N ALA A 75 5.24 14.21 -2.29
CA ALA A 75 5.51 15.15 -1.20
C ALA A 75 4.34 16.09 -0.89
N GLU A 76 3.63 16.59 -1.91
CA GLU A 76 2.46 17.48 -1.74
C GLU A 76 1.37 16.86 -0.85
N TYR A 77 1.23 15.54 -0.85
CA TYR A 77 0.18 14.83 -0.13
C TYR A 77 0.69 14.02 1.07
N GLY A 78 2.00 14.02 1.33
CA GLY A 78 2.62 13.19 2.35
C GLY A 78 2.27 11.70 2.15
N LEU A 79 2.28 11.25 0.89
CA LEU A 79 1.76 9.96 0.49
C LEU A 79 2.88 9.09 -0.09
N PHE A 80 3.09 7.92 0.50
CA PHE A 80 3.84 6.83 -0.10
C PHE A 80 2.88 5.85 -0.78
N HIS A 81 3.24 5.42 -1.98
CA HIS A 81 2.66 4.23 -2.60
C HIS A 81 3.75 3.39 -3.25
N SER A 82 3.57 2.07 -3.30
CA SER A 82 4.59 1.19 -3.85
C SER A 82 4.01 -0.16 -4.25
N PRO A 83 4.43 -0.74 -5.37
CA PRO A 83 4.39 -2.18 -5.54
C PRO A 83 5.53 -2.83 -4.74
N PHE A 84 5.36 -4.11 -4.41
CA PHE A 84 6.42 -5.00 -3.94
C PHE A 84 6.05 -6.45 -4.25
N GLN A 85 6.96 -7.39 -3.99
CA GLN A 85 6.68 -8.81 -4.10
C GLN A 85 6.93 -9.55 -2.78
N VAL A 86 6.10 -10.56 -2.52
CA VAL A 86 6.28 -11.53 -1.43
C VAL A 86 6.42 -12.92 -2.02
N GLU A 87 7.67 -13.36 -2.20
CA GLU A 87 7.97 -14.65 -2.84
C GLU A 87 7.24 -14.85 -4.18
N GLY A 88 7.26 -13.82 -5.02
CA GLY A 88 6.59 -13.80 -6.33
C GLY A 88 5.12 -13.36 -6.30
N ARG A 89 4.47 -13.29 -5.12
CA ARG A 89 3.13 -12.71 -4.99
C ARG A 89 3.19 -11.19 -5.13
N ILE A 90 2.31 -10.62 -5.93
CA ILE A 90 2.22 -9.18 -6.10
C ILE A 90 1.60 -8.57 -4.84
N GLY A 91 2.26 -7.55 -4.31
CA GLY A 91 1.77 -6.73 -3.22
C GLY A 91 1.83 -5.26 -3.55
N GLY A 92 1.10 -4.47 -2.77
CA GLY A 92 1.27 -3.03 -2.78
C GLY A 92 0.90 -2.40 -1.45
N VAL A 93 1.42 -1.20 -1.24
CA VAL A 93 1.25 -0.40 -0.03
C VAL A 93 0.81 1.02 -0.38
N ILE A 94 -0.04 1.58 0.46
CA ILE A 94 -0.43 3.00 0.49
C ILE A 94 -0.20 3.47 1.92
N TYR A 95 0.46 4.61 2.12
CA TYR A 95 0.72 5.16 3.45
C TYR A 95 0.68 6.69 3.44
N PHE A 96 -0.17 7.27 4.30
CA PHE A 96 -0.19 8.71 4.52
C PHE A 96 0.53 9.07 5.82
N GLU A 97 1.52 9.94 5.73
CA GLU A 97 2.34 10.37 6.87
C GLU A 97 1.55 11.21 7.86
N ASP A 98 0.63 12.06 7.39
CA ASP A 98 -0.10 12.99 8.25
C ASP A 98 -1.09 12.29 9.19
N ILE A 99 -1.71 11.19 8.73
CA ILE A 99 -2.58 10.32 9.54
C ILE A 99 -1.87 9.06 10.04
N LYS A 100 -0.57 8.92 9.75
CA LYS A 100 0.29 7.80 10.17
C LYS A 100 -0.33 6.42 9.94
N THR A 101 -1.09 6.27 8.86
CA THR A 101 -1.89 5.07 8.61
C THR A 101 -1.74 4.64 7.17
N GLY A 102 -1.60 3.33 6.97
CA GLY A 102 -1.47 2.73 5.65
C GLY A 102 -2.20 1.42 5.53
N LEU A 103 -2.25 0.94 4.28
CA LEU A 103 -2.87 -0.31 3.89
C LEU A 103 -1.89 -1.10 3.02
N ILE A 104 -1.76 -2.38 3.34
CA ILE A 104 -1.04 -3.37 2.56
C ILE A 104 -2.06 -4.34 1.96
N ALA A 105 -1.90 -4.66 0.69
CA ALA A 105 -2.62 -5.71 -0.01
C ALA A 105 -1.63 -6.64 -0.70
N VAL A 106 -1.82 -7.95 -0.59
CA VAL A 106 -0.95 -8.96 -1.22
C VAL A 106 -1.82 -10.08 -1.80
N SER A 107 -1.57 -10.50 -3.04
CA SER A 107 -2.18 -11.71 -3.59
C SER A 107 -1.92 -12.90 -2.67
N GLU A 108 -2.95 -13.68 -2.37
CA GLU A 108 -2.83 -14.83 -1.47
C GLU A 108 -2.01 -15.96 -2.10
N ASP A 109 -2.30 -16.24 -3.37
CA ASP A 109 -1.70 -17.33 -4.13
C ASP A 109 -0.62 -16.85 -5.12
N TYR A 110 0.25 -17.79 -5.49
CA TYR A 110 1.16 -17.67 -6.63
C TYR A 110 1.13 -18.99 -7.43
N PRO A 111 0.72 -18.97 -8.72
CA PRO A 111 0.30 -17.80 -9.51
C PRO A 111 -0.94 -17.09 -8.93
N PRO A 112 -1.10 -15.78 -9.17
CA PRO A 112 -2.19 -15.00 -8.54
C PRO A 112 -3.58 -15.50 -8.92
N THR A 113 -4.45 -15.57 -7.92
CA THR A 113 -5.90 -15.75 -8.04
C THR A 113 -6.60 -14.42 -7.72
N ASP A 114 -7.92 -14.44 -7.52
CA ASP A 114 -8.71 -13.32 -7.04
C ASP A 114 -8.59 -13.09 -5.51
N ALA A 115 -7.97 -14.01 -4.79
CA ALA A 115 -7.80 -13.92 -3.34
C ALA A 115 -6.67 -12.94 -2.97
N VAL A 116 -6.98 -12.00 -2.07
CA VAL A 116 -6.06 -10.97 -1.59
C VAL A 116 -6.11 -10.89 -0.07
N LYS A 117 -4.93 -10.86 0.56
CA LYS A 117 -4.78 -10.56 1.99
C LYS A 117 -4.58 -9.07 2.18
N TYR A 118 -5.28 -8.50 3.16
CA TYR A 118 -5.21 -7.08 3.49
C TYR A 118 -4.77 -6.88 4.95
N SER A 119 -4.01 -5.83 5.20
CA SER A 119 -3.71 -5.37 6.56
C SER A 119 -3.61 -3.85 6.58
N ARG A 120 -4.35 -3.24 7.50
CA ARG A 120 -4.17 -1.83 7.85
C ARG A 120 -3.17 -1.74 8.99
N PHE A 121 -2.23 -0.81 8.88
CA PHE A 121 -1.24 -0.53 9.91
C PHE A 121 -1.26 0.95 10.29
N SER A 122 -0.83 1.23 11.52
CA SER A 122 -0.64 2.59 12.02
C SER A 122 0.69 2.67 12.76
N GLU A 123 1.39 3.79 12.59
CA GLU A 123 2.58 4.09 13.38
C GLU A 123 2.12 4.43 14.81
N MET A 124 2.57 3.66 15.81
CA MET A 124 2.31 3.99 17.22
C MET A 124 3.34 5.02 17.69
N ILE A 125 2.85 6.10 18.32
CA ILE A 125 3.64 7.15 18.96
C ILE A 125 4.09 6.66 20.35
#